data_AF-A0A2H3GXI9-F1
#
_entry.id   AF-A0A2H3GXI9-F1
#
_cell.length_a   1.000
_cell.length_b   1.000
_cell.length_c   1.000
_cell.angle_alpha   90.00
_cell.angle_beta   90.00
_cell.angle_gamma   90.00
#
_symmetry.space_group_name_H-M   'P 1'
#
loop_
_entity.id
_entity.type
_entity.pdbx_description
1 polymer ?
#
loop_
_entity_poly.entity_id
_entity_poly.type
_entity_poly.pdbx_seq_one_letter_code
_entity_poly.pdbx_strand_id
1 'polypeptide(L)'
;MKHSTLGMLLALITGAVSKPPLLERPPKVNVKNGTYIGTPSNSYNQDCFLGIPYAQPPVKNLSFNTSQSLNTPWTGKKPMNSYSAACIGYGVCESFNNVFGRTLNPYKLCLSPGGSGAGEAAQLSLRGSIMGVKPDIAGSVRVPARFTGVYGFRPEVNRLPWSKQAELASKGWQVVQPTLSPMARTAQDLTLFMKTIIQVEPWRYDSTAFAVPWHDAPRKDKLTIGV
;
A
#
# COMPACT_ATOMS: atom_id res chain seq x y z
N MET A 1 71.76 8.17 -3.61
CA MET A 1 71.36 7.17 -2.59
C MET A 1 69.84 7.23 -2.50
N LYS A 2 69.10 6.59 -3.41
CA LYS A 2 68.50 5.23 -3.30
C LYS A 2 67.82 4.97 -1.95
N HIS A 3 66.52 4.67 -2.03
CA HIS A 3 65.61 3.88 -1.17
C HIS A 3 64.27 4.62 -1.03
N SER A 4 63.09 4.05 -1.20
CA SER A 4 62.65 2.74 -1.69
C SER A 4 61.12 2.85 -1.77
N THR A 5 60.53 2.63 -2.93
CA THR A 5 59.09 2.45 -3.11
C THR A 5 58.69 1.10 -2.52
N LEU A 6 57.79 1.07 -1.54
CA LEU A 6 57.16 -0.16 -1.06
C LEU A 6 55.68 -0.13 -1.46
N GLY A 7 55.39 -0.82 -2.56
CA GLY A 7 54.04 -1.03 -3.07
C GLY A 7 53.26 -1.97 -2.15
N MET A 8 52.11 -1.50 -1.68
CA MET A 8 51.14 -2.32 -0.96
C MET A 8 50.27 -3.02 -2.00
N LEU A 9 50.65 -4.25 -2.38
CA LEU A 9 49.87 -5.09 -3.29
C LEU A 9 48.67 -5.66 -2.51
N LEU A 10 47.50 -5.05 -2.71
CA LEU A 10 46.23 -5.53 -2.17
C LEU A 10 45.80 -6.78 -2.95
N ALA A 11 46.05 -7.96 -2.39
CA ALA A 11 45.57 -9.22 -2.94
C ALA A 11 44.05 -9.33 -2.77
N LEU A 12 43.29 -8.91 -3.79
CA LEU A 12 41.88 -9.21 -3.93
C LEU A 12 41.71 -10.72 -4.18
N ILE A 13 41.43 -11.46 -3.11
CA ILE A 13 40.91 -12.83 -3.21
C ILE A 13 39.50 -12.72 -3.80
N THR A 14 39.39 -12.87 -5.12
CA THR A 14 38.11 -13.08 -5.78
C THR A 14 37.64 -14.50 -5.46
N GLY A 15 36.97 -14.64 -4.31
CA GLY A 15 36.14 -15.80 -4.05
C GLY A 15 35.04 -15.84 -5.12
N ALA A 16 35.24 -16.66 -6.15
CA ALA A 16 34.19 -17.01 -7.08
C ALA A 16 33.11 -17.76 -6.29
N VAL A 17 32.10 -17.03 -5.81
CA VAL A 17 30.85 -17.64 -5.36
C VAL A 17 30.33 -18.42 -6.56
N SER A 18 30.35 -19.74 -6.48
CA SER A 18 29.78 -20.56 -7.53
C SER A 18 28.31 -20.17 -7.64
N LYS A 19 27.94 -19.69 -8.82
CA LYS A 19 26.55 -19.34 -9.12
C LYS A 19 25.73 -20.61 -8.86
N PRO A 20 24.71 -20.60 -7.98
CA PRO A 20 23.87 -21.77 -7.79
C PRO A 20 23.32 -22.22 -9.16
N PRO A 21 23.16 -23.53 -9.39
CA PRO A 21 22.70 -24.05 -10.67
C PRO A 21 21.43 -23.33 -11.07
N LEU A 22 21.39 -22.86 -12.32
CA LEU A 22 20.22 -22.17 -12.86
C LEU A 22 19.00 -23.09 -12.66
N LEU A 23 17.97 -22.58 -11.99
CA LEU A 23 16.68 -23.27 -11.95
C LEU A 23 16.06 -23.17 -13.35
N GLU A 24 16.44 -24.08 -14.25
CA GLU A 24 16.04 -24.06 -15.67
C GLU A 24 14.57 -24.43 -15.89
N ARG A 25 13.88 -24.89 -14.85
CA ARG A 25 12.50 -25.35 -14.95
C ARG A 25 11.56 -24.38 -14.22
N PRO A 26 10.46 -23.94 -14.87
CA PRO A 26 9.48 -23.10 -14.19
C PRO A 26 8.85 -23.89 -13.04
N PRO A 27 8.91 -23.37 -11.80
CA PRO A 27 8.44 -24.09 -10.62
C PRO A 27 6.93 -24.28 -10.69
N LYS A 28 6.45 -25.40 -10.14
CA LYS A 28 5.04 -25.80 -10.18
C LYS A 28 4.56 -26.12 -8.79
N VAL A 29 3.42 -25.58 -8.39
CA VAL A 29 2.76 -25.94 -7.14
C VAL A 29 1.34 -26.43 -7.43
N ASN A 30 0.99 -27.58 -6.85
CA ASN A 30 -0.36 -28.13 -6.90
C ASN A 30 -1.11 -27.67 -5.65
N VAL A 31 -2.22 -26.97 -5.84
CA VAL A 31 -3.15 -26.58 -4.78
C VAL A 31 -4.44 -27.40 -4.90
N LYS A 32 -5.30 -27.37 -3.88
CA LYS A 32 -6.58 -28.11 -3.86
C LYS A 32 -7.45 -27.89 -5.11
N ASN A 33 -7.32 -26.72 -5.74
CA ASN A 33 -8.18 -26.28 -6.82
C ASN A 33 -7.50 -26.31 -8.21
N GLY A 34 -6.22 -26.69 -8.32
CA GLY A 34 -5.49 -26.74 -9.59
C GLY A 34 -3.97 -26.57 -9.47
N THR A 35 -3.27 -26.32 -10.58
CA THR A 35 -1.80 -26.14 -10.61
C THR A 35 -1.41 -24.71 -10.97
N TYR A 36 -0.50 -24.12 -10.20
CA TYR A 36 0.15 -22.84 -10.52
C TYR A 36 1.57 -23.06 -11.04
N ILE A 37 2.01 -22.21 -11.97
CA ILE A 37 3.39 -22.17 -12.50
C ILE A 37 4.02 -20.85 -12.10
N GLY A 38 5.14 -20.88 -11.37
CA GLY A 38 5.88 -19.69 -10.95
C GLY A 38 7.06 -19.38 -11.87
N THR A 39 7.92 -18.48 -11.39
CA THR A 39 9.18 -18.09 -12.03
C THR A 39 10.33 -18.34 -11.06
N PRO A 40 11.44 -18.96 -11.50
CA PRO A 40 12.60 -19.15 -10.66
C PRO A 40 13.37 -17.83 -10.48
N SER A 41 13.79 -17.54 -9.25
CA SER A 41 14.65 -16.40 -8.90
C SER A 41 16.07 -16.88 -8.66
N ASN A 42 16.91 -16.78 -9.70
CA ASN A 42 18.31 -17.23 -9.63
C ASN A 42 19.15 -16.41 -8.64
N SER A 43 18.81 -15.14 -8.41
CA SER A 43 19.51 -14.27 -7.47
C SER A 43 19.31 -14.68 -6.01
N TYR A 44 18.18 -15.29 -5.70
CA TYR A 44 17.82 -15.68 -4.33
C TYR A 44 17.70 -17.21 -4.15
N ASN A 45 17.95 -17.99 -5.21
CA ASN A 45 17.76 -19.44 -5.25
C ASN A 45 16.38 -19.87 -4.72
N GLN A 46 15.32 -19.22 -5.21
CA GLN A 46 13.95 -19.38 -4.71
C GLN A 46 12.93 -19.50 -5.84
N ASP A 47 11.85 -20.22 -5.59
CA ASP A 47 10.68 -20.30 -6.48
C ASP A 47 9.69 -19.17 -6.15
N CYS A 48 9.39 -18.34 -7.13
CA CYS A 48 8.49 -17.20 -6.94
C CYS A 48 7.13 -17.43 -7.62
N PHE A 49 6.04 -17.26 -6.86
CA PHE A 49 4.67 -17.25 -7.38
C PHE A 49 4.03 -15.89 -7.10
N LEU A 50 4.06 -15.03 -8.10
CA LEU A 50 3.96 -13.58 -7.89
C LEU A 50 2.52 -13.03 -7.93
N GLY A 51 1.53 -13.82 -8.37
CA GLY A 51 0.18 -13.34 -8.65
C GLY A 51 -0.95 -14.23 -8.15
N ILE A 52 -0.70 -15.12 -7.17
CA ILE A 52 -1.70 -16.08 -6.68
C ILE A 52 -2.92 -15.33 -6.10
N PRO A 53 -4.14 -15.55 -6.61
CA PRO A 53 -5.34 -14.97 -6.01
C PRO A 53 -5.62 -15.61 -4.64
N TYR A 54 -5.88 -14.78 -3.64
CA TYR A 54 -6.09 -15.22 -2.25
C TYR A 54 -7.58 -15.37 -1.86
N ALA A 55 -8.48 -14.77 -2.64
CA ALA A 55 -9.91 -14.68 -2.31
C ALA A 55 -10.81 -14.67 -3.55
N GLN A 56 -12.08 -15.03 -3.34
CA GLN A 56 -13.13 -14.88 -4.35
C GLN A 56 -13.49 -13.41 -4.60
N PRO A 57 -13.86 -13.01 -5.84
CA PRO A 57 -14.43 -11.71 -6.11
C PRO A 57 -15.73 -11.47 -5.31
N PRO A 58 -16.00 -10.26 -4.80
CA PRO A 58 -17.08 -9.94 -3.87
C PRO A 58 -18.38 -9.63 -4.62
N VAL A 59 -18.66 -10.39 -5.67
CA VAL A 59 -19.80 -10.12 -6.56
C VAL A 59 -21.06 -10.81 -6.04
N LYS A 60 -22.23 -10.26 -6.34
CA LYS A 60 -23.54 -10.81 -5.95
C LYS A 60 -23.64 -10.94 -4.41
N ASN A 61 -23.87 -12.16 -3.91
CA ASN A 61 -24.03 -12.46 -2.49
C ASN A 61 -22.73 -12.34 -1.69
N LEU A 62 -21.58 -12.09 -2.33
CA LEU A 62 -20.30 -11.86 -1.66
C LEU A 62 -20.01 -10.37 -1.43
N SER A 63 -20.87 -9.46 -1.91
CA SER A 63 -20.72 -8.02 -1.67
C SER A 63 -20.89 -7.70 -0.19
N PHE A 64 -19.93 -6.95 0.38
CA PHE A 64 -19.87 -6.58 1.80
C PHE A 64 -19.71 -7.74 2.80
N ASN A 65 -19.44 -8.96 2.33
CA ASN A 65 -19.16 -10.11 3.18
C ASN A 65 -17.66 -10.28 3.43
N THR A 66 -17.31 -10.96 4.52
CA THR A 66 -15.94 -11.37 4.81
C THR A 66 -15.36 -12.17 3.63
N SER A 67 -14.11 -11.84 3.28
CA SER A 67 -13.37 -12.49 2.20
C SER A 67 -13.45 -14.02 2.27
N GLN A 68 -13.87 -14.66 1.17
CA GLN A 68 -14.00 -16.11 1.07
C GLN A 68 -12.82 -16.69 0.29
N SER A 69 -12.31 -17.84 0.75
CA SER A 69 -11.25 -18.56 0.04
C SER A 69 -11.74 -19.07 -1.32
N LEU A 70 -10.81 -19.23 -2.27
CA LEU A 70 -11.16 -19.79 -3.58
C LEU A 70 -11.69 -21.22 -3.42
N ASN A 71 -12.92 -21.46 -3.86
CA ASN A 71 -13.59 -22.76 -3.78
C ASN A 71 -13.85 -23.40 -5.16
N THR A 72 -13.54 -22.68 -6.25
CA THR A 72 -13.78 -23.15 -7.61
C THR A 72 -12.52 -23.82 -8.15
N PRO A 73 -12.58 -25.10 -8.56
CA PRO A 73 -11.48 -25.74 -9.27
C PRO A 73 -11.34 -25.17 -10.67
N TRP A 74 -10.12 -25.15 -11.21
CA TRP A 74 -9.88 -24.79 -12.61
C TRP A 74 -9.10 -25.88 -13.32
N THR A 75 -9.37 -26.03 -14.62
CA THR A 75 -8.65 -26.96 -15.48
C THR A 75 -7.43 -26.27 -16.09
N GLY A 76 -6.27 -26.93 -16.02
CA GLY A 76 -5.02 -26.45 -16.61
C GLY A 76 -4.07 -25.76 -15.63
N LYS A 77 -2.97 -25.24 -16.17
CA LYS A 77 -1.90 -24.60 -15.39
C LYS A 77 -2.02 -23.09 -15.49
N LYS A 78 -2.13 -22.40 -14.35
CA LYS A 78 -2.19 -20.93 -14.31
C LYS A 78 -0.78 -20.33 -14.10
N PRO A 79 -0.27 -19.49 -15.01
CA PRO A 79 1.00 -18.81 -14.81
C PRO A 79 0.89 -17.73 -13.73
N MET A 80 1.90 -17.67 -12.86
CA MET A 80 2.08 -16.77 -11.70
C MET A 80 3.46 -16.13 -11.74
N ASN A 81 3.83 -15.67 -12.94
CA ASN A 81 5.15 -15.15 -13.29
C ASN A 81 5.28 -13.64 -13.17
N SER A 82 4.22 -12.94 -12.76
CA SER A 82 4.18 -11.48 -12.62
C SER A 82 3.60 -11.10 -11.28
N TYR A 83 4.21 -10.10 -10.62
CA TYR A 83 3.68 -9.53 -9.38
C TYR A 83 2.27 -9.01 -9.62
N SER A 84 1.34 -9.41 -8.76
CA SER A 84 0.04 -8.74 -8.70
C SER A 84 0.25 -7.29 -8.31
N ALA A 85 -0.64 -6.40 -8.75
CA ALA A 85 -0.70 -5.07 -8.18
C ALA A 85 -0.94 -5.16 -6.66
N ALA A 86 0.04 -4.67 -5.91
CA ALA A 86 -0.10 -4.45 -4.49
C ALA A 86 -0.76 -3.09 -4.27
N CYS A 87 -1.44 -2.91 -3.13
CA CYS A 87 -1.84 -1.59 -2.64
C CYS A 87 -0.63 -0.69 -2.28
N ILE A 88 0.58 -1.19 -2.44
CA ILE A 88 1.82 -0.43 -2.33
C ILE A 88 2.45 -0.43 -3.73
N GLY A 89 2.08 0.56 -4.54
CA GLY A 89 2.73 0.82 -5.82
C GLY A 89 3.88 1.80 -5.65
N TYR A 90 5.10 1.32 -5.44
CA TYR A 90 6.29 2.16 -5.64
C TYR A 90 6.50 2.30 -7.16
N GLY A 91 5.95 3.37 -7.75
CA GLY A 91 6.18 3.72 -9.16
C GLY A 91 4.95 3.86 -10.03
N VAL A 92 3.79 3.32 -9.63
CA VAL A 92 2.50 3.55 -10.31
C VAL A 92 1.42 3.96 -9.30
N CYS A 93 0.92 5.18 -9.44
CA CYS A 93 -0.18 5.73 -8.66
C CYS A 93 -1.51 5.18 -9.20
N GLU A 94 -1.78 3.89 -8.98
CA GLU A 94 -2.93 3.20 -9.53
C GLU A 94 -3.51 2.17 -8.55
N SER A 95 -4.72 1.68 -8.82
CA SER A 95 -5.42 0.74 -7.96
C SER A 95 -6.14 -0.33 -8.77
N PHE A 96 -5.49 -1.48 -8.87
CA PHE A 96 -6.05 -2.69 -9.44
C PHE A 96 -5.58 -3.90 -8.64
N ASN A 97 -6.30 -5.01 -8.71
CA ASN A 97 -5.88 -6.28 -8.12
C ASN A 97 -6.61 -7.45 -8.83
N ASN A 98 -6.14 -8.68 -8.62
CA ASN A 98 -6.65 -9.86 -9.34
C ASN A 98 -8.04 -10.33 -8.90
N VAL A 99 -8.53 -9.85 -7.75
CA VAL A 99 -9.81 -10.27 -7.18
C VAL A 99 -10.94 -9.35 -7.66
N PHE A 100 -10.70 -8.04 -7.60
CA PHE A 100 -11.70 -6.99 -7.85
C PHE A 100 -11.48 -6.28 -9.20
N GLY A 101 -10.35 -6.51 -9.88
CA GLY A 101 -9.99 -5.79 -11.10
C GLY A 101 -9.47 -4.38 -10.82
N ARG A 102 -9.58 -3.49 -11.82
CA ARG A 102 -9.10 -2.11 -11.77
C ARG A 102 -10.21 -1.15 -11.34
N THR A 103 -9.91 -0.27 -10.39
CA THR A 103 -10.78 0.87 -10.07
C THR A 103 -10.64 1.92 -11.18
N LEU A 104 -11.75 2.45 -11.69
CA LEU A 104 -11.75 3.45 -12.75
C LEU A 104 -11.94 4.86 -12.17
N ASN A 105 -11.36 5.86 -12.81
CA ASN A 105 -11.56 7.25 -12.41
C ASN A 105 -12.99 7.70 -12.75
N PRO A 106 -13.74 8.27 -11.77
CA PRO A 106 -15.13 8.66 -11.94
C PRO A 106 -15.34 9.82 -12.93
N TYR A 107 -14.32 10.64 -13.20
CA TYR A 107 -14.41 11.72 -14.19
C TYR A 107 -14.13 11.25 -15.61
N LYS A 108 -13.21 10.30 -15.78
CA LYS A 108 -12.86 9.75 -17.11
C LYS A 108 -12.31 8.34 -16.96
N LEU A 109 -13.01 7.36 -17.51
CA LEU A 109 -12.72 5.94 -17.33
C LEU A 109 -11.35 5.48 -17.87
N CYS A 110 -10.72 6.27 -18.75
CA CYS A 110 -9.38 6.00 -19.27
C CYS A 110 -8.25 6.63 -18.44
N LEU A 111 -8.57 7.33 -17.35
CA LEU A 111 -7.58 7.89 -16.41
C LEU A 111 -7.47 7.03 -15.16
N SER A 112 -6.29 7.06 -14.53
CA SER A 112 -6.10 6.46 -13.21
C SER A 112 -6.90 7.24 -12.15
N PRO A 113 -7.57 6.56 -11.20
CA PRO A 113 -8.13 7.19 -10.01
C PRO A 113 -7.07 7.47 -8.92
N GLY A 114 -5.80 7.14 -9.16
CA GLY A 114 -4.75 7.17 -8.14
C GLY A 114 -4.67 5.85 -7.37
N GLY A 115 -3.95 5.85 -6.25
CA GLY A 115 -3.89 4.68 -5.36
C GLY A 115 -3.07 4.90 -4.11
N SER A 116 -3.22 4.05 -3.09
CA SER A 116 -4.09 2.85 -3.04
C SER A 116 -5.50 3.07 -2.52
N GLY A 117 -5.83 4.28 -2.04
CA GLY A 117 -7.18 4.64 -1.58
C GLY A 117 -8.19 4.93 -2.69
N ALA A 118 -7.98 4.43 -3.91
CA ALA A 118 -8.77 4.81 -5.08
C ALA A 118 -10.25 4.44 -5.00
N GLY A 119 -10.57 3.28 -4.43
CA GLY A 119 -11.98 2.85 -4.27
C GLY A 119 -12.77 3.86 -3.44
N GLU A 120 -12.18 4.31 -2.33
CA GLU A 120 -12.84 5.26 -1.42
C GLU A 120 -12.92 6.65 -2.05
N ALA A 121 -11.85 7.10 -2.70
CA ALA A 121 -11.87 8.37 -3.42
C ALA A 121 -12.91 8.36 -4.55
N ALA A 122 -12.99 7.28 -5.34
CA ALA A 122 -13.98 7.11 -6.40
C ALA A 122 -15.41 7.09 -5.86
N GLN A 123 -15.69 6.34 -4.78
CA GLN A 123 -17.01 6.33 -4.14
C GLN A 123 -17.41 7.71 -3.62
N LEU A 124 -16.50 8.42 -2.96
CA LEU A 124 -16.74 9.79 -2.49
C LEU A 124 -17.06 10.72 -3.65
N SER A 125 -16.31 10.62 -4.75
CA SER A 125 -16.50 11.46 -5.94
C SER A 125 -17.85 11.21 -6.60
N LEU A 126 -18.28 9.95 -6.66
CA LEU A 126 -19.59 9.53 -7.15
C LEU A 126 -20.72 9.79 -6.15
N ARG A 127 -20.42 10.36 -4.97
CA ARG A 127 -21.37 10.60 -3.87
C ARG A 127 -22.01 9.32 -3.32
N GLY A 128 -21.36 8.18 -3.50
CA GLY A 128 -21.76 6.90 -2.92
C GLY A 128 -21.37 6.76 -1.44
N SER A 129 -20.46 7.61 -0.96
CA SER A 129 -20.15 7.77 0.46
C SER A 129 -20.01 9.25 0.82
N ILE A 130 -20.20 9.57 2.10
CA ILE A 130 -19.96 10.92 2.67
C ILE A 130 -18.52 11.10 3.16
N MET A 131 -17.89 10.01 3.60
CA MET A 131 -16.56 10.01 4.22
C MET A 131 -15.88 8.65 4.06
N GLY A 132 -14.55 8.66 3.98
CA GLY A 132 -13.73 7.45 3.99
C GLY A 132 -12.48 7.64 4.83
N VAL A 133 -11.94 6.55 5.38
CA VAL A 133 -10.69 6.56 6.14
C VAL A 133 -9.78 5.49 5.57
N LYS A 134 -8.54 5.86 5.24
CA LYS A 134 -7.53 4.94 4.71
C LYS A 134 -6.16 5.24 5.31
N PRO A 135 -5.28 4.25 5.37
CA PRO A 135 -3.88 4.50 5.55
C PRO A 135 -3.24 5.36 4.45
N ASP A 136 -2.36 6.25 4.84
CA ASP A 136 -1.43 6.95 3.97
C ASP A 136 -0.01 6.70 4.50
N ILE A 137 0.90 6.21 3.66
CA ILE A 137 2.34 6.12 3.96
C ILE A 137 3.14 6.98 2.97
N ALA A 138 2.79 6.88 1.69
CA ALA A 138 3.49 7.52 0.59
C ALA A 138 2.53 8.33 -0.31
N GLY A 139 1.36 8.75 0.21
CA GLY A 139 0.35 9.49 -0.56
C GLY A 139 -0.90 8.70 -0.92
N SER A 140 -1.10 7.52 -0.32
CA SER A 140 -2.22 6.63 -0.64
C SER A 140 -3.61 7.22 -0.42
N VAL A 141 -3.72 8.35 0.29
CA VAL A 141 -4.94 9.17 0.39
C VAL A 141 -4.84 10.44 -0.45
N ARG A 142 -3.71 11.16 -0.38
CA ARG A 142 -3.54 12.45 -1.07
C ARG A 142 -3.57 12.32 -2.59
N VAL A 143 -2.94 11.27 -3.13
CA VAL A 143 -2.88 10.99 -4.57
C VAL A 143 -4.28 10.71 -5.15
N PRO A 144 -5.05 9.71 -4.65
CA PRO A 144 -6.37 9.47 -5.20
C PRO A 144 -7.33 10.62 -4.93
N ALA A 145 -7.23 11.31 -3.80
CA ALA A 145 -8.02 12.51 -3.54
C ALA A 145 -7.80 13.59 -4.63
N ARG A 146 -6.54 13.83 -5.01
CA ARG A 146 -6.19 14.74 -6.11
C ARG A 146 -6.73 14.27 -7.46
N PHE A 147 -6.67 12.98 -7.74
CA PHE A 147 -7.02 12.42 -9.05
C PHE A 147 -8.54 12.32 -9.27
N THR A 148 -9.30 12.14 -8.18
CA THR A 148 -10.76 12.03 -8.23
C THR A 148 -11.47 13.27 -7.66
N GLY A 149 -10.75 14.37 -7.38
CA GLY A 149 -11.38 15.66 -7.05
C GLY A 149 -12.08 15.70 -5.70
N VAL A 150 -11.57 14.95 -4.72
CA VAL A 150 -12.04 15.00 -3.32
C VAL A 150 -10.95 15.54 -2.42
N TYR A 151 -11.29 15.85 -1.17
CA TYR A 151 -10.33 16.31 -0.17
C TYR A 151 -9.78 15.11 0.58
N GLY A 152 -8.46 15.05 0.74
CA GLY A 152 -7.77 14.06 1.55
C GLY A 152 -6.79 14.74 2.48
N PHE A 153 -6.78 14.37 3.75
CA PHE A 153 -5.88 14.93 4.75
C PHE A 153 -5.05 13.82 5.38
N ARG A 154 -3.72 13.97 5.28
CA ARG A 154 -2.76 13.13 5.99
C ARG A 154 -2.37 13.86 7.28
N PRO A 155 -2.86 13.45 8.46
CA PRO A 155 -2.42 14.04 9.71
C PRO A 155 -0.99 13.62 10.05
N GLU A 156 -0.44 14.22 11.10
CA GLU A 156 0.79 13.75 11.72
C GLU A 156 0.69 12.26 12.06
N VAL A 157 1.81 11.56 12.00
CA VAL A 157 1.89 10.16 12.44
C VAL A 157 1.44 10.08 13.90
N ASN A 158 0.73 9.01 14.26
CA ASN A 158 0.23 8.79 15.63
C ASN A 158 -0.79 9.83 16.12
N ARG A 159 -1.27 10.74 15.25
CA ARG A 159 -2.38 11.65 15.62
C ARG A 159 -3.70 10.90 15.77
N LEU A 160 -3.93 9.88 14.94
CA LEU A 160 -5.09 8.99 15.01
C LEU A 160 -4.65 7.62 15.54
N PRO A 161 -5.55 6.87 16.22
CA PRO A 161 -5.25 5.52 16.71
C PRO A 161 -4.95 4.57 15.53
N TRP A 162 -3.91 3.76 15.66
CA TRP A 162 -3.42 2.84 14.62
C TRP A 162 -3.55 1.36 15.00
N SER A 163 -3.86 1.05 16.26
CA SER A 163 -3.97 -0.32 16.74
C SER A 163 -4.95 -1.15 15.91
N LYS A 164 -4.61 -2.43 15.71
CA LYS A 164 -5.37 -3.42 14.93
C LYS A 164 -5.48 -3.12 13.43
N GLN A 165 -4.78 -2.11 12.91
CA GLN A 165 -4.66 -1.92 11.46
C GLN A 165 -3.77 -3.01 10.84
N ALA A 166 -4.02 -3.32 9.56
CA ALA A 166 -3.17 -4.22 8.81
C ALA A 166 -1.74 -3.67 8.71
N GLU A 167 -0.75 -4.55 8.82
CA GLU A 167 0.66 -4.17 8.68
C GLU A 167 0.92 -3.72 7.22
N LEU A 168 1.34 -2.47 7.06
CA LEU A 168 1.72 -1.89 5.76
C LEU A 168 3.22 -1.84 5.52
N ALA A 169 3.99 -2.08 6.58
CA ALA A 169 5.44 -2.15 6.54
C ALA A 169 5.89 -3.28 7.44
N SER A 170 7.07 -3.84 7.15
CA SER A 170 7.67 -4.89 7.97
C SER A 170 7.81 -4.43 9.43
N LYS A 171 7.66 -5.37 10.37
CA LYS A 171 7.90 -5.11 11.79
C LYS A 171 9.26 -4.45 12.01
N GLY A 172 9.27 -3.33 12.74
CA GLY A 172 10.47 -2.54 13.01
C GLY A 172 10.75 -1.41 12.00
N TRP A 173 9.94 -1.25 10.95
CA TRP A 173 10.06 -0.12 10.03
C TRP A 173 9.67 1.20 10.71
N GLN A 174 10.63 2.10 10.92
CA GLN A 174 10.39 3.38 11.61
C GLN A 174 10.64 4.64 10.77
N VAL A 175 11.21 4.50 9.55
CA VAL A 175 11.65 5.65 8.75
C VAL A 175 10.47 6.46 8.21
N VAL A 176 9.55 5.80 7.51
CA VAL A 176 8.33 6.42 6.97
C VAL A 176 7.14 5.67 7.55
N GLN A 177 6.49 6.28 8.54
CA GLN A 177 5.39 5.64 9.25
C GLN A 177 4.05 5.91 8.53
N PRO A 178 3.17 4.90 8.43
CA PRO A 178 1.82 5.09 7.94
C PRO A 178 1.00 5.86 8.98
N THR A 179 -0.04 6.55 8.52
CA THR A 179 -1.02 7.21 9.39
C THR A 179 -2.42 7.04 8.81
N LEU A 180 -3.42 6.89 9.68
CA LEU A 180 -4.81 6.92 9.21
C LEU A 180 -5.15 8.32 8.74
N SER A 181 -5.83 8.40 7.61
CA SER A 181 -6.04 9.65 6.89
C SER A 181 -7.48 9.69 6.36
N PRO A 182 -8.28 10.70 6.74
CA PRO A 182 -9.63 10.86 6.22
C PRO A 182 -9.67 11.42 4.79
N MET A 183 -10.71 11.04 4.07
CA MET A 183 -11.14 11.61 2.79
C MET A 183 -12.61 12.01 2.87
N ALA A 184 -12.94 13.15 2.29
CA ALA A 184 -14.30 13.69 2.25
C ALA A 184 -14.49 14.63 1.05
N ARG A 185 -15.72 15.10 0.84
CA ARG A 185 -16.03 16.03 -0.26
C ARG A 185 -15.81 17.50 0.09
N THR A 186 -15.64 17.83 1.37
CA THR A 186 -15.33 19.19 1.83
C THR A 186 -14.21 19.17 2.86
N ALA A 187 -13.47 20.27 2.97
CA ALA A 187 -12.47 20.44 4.03
C ALA A 187 -13.11 20.49 5.42
N GLN A 188 -14.33 21.00 5.53
CA GLN A 188 -15.08 21.07 6.79
C GLN A 188 -15.39 19.66 7.33
N ASP A 189 -15.75 18.71 6.47
CA ASP A 189 -15.99 17.32 6.87
C ASP A 189 -14.72 16.66 7.42
N LEU A 190 -13.55 16.96 6.82
CA LEU A 190 -12.26 16.49 7.33
C LEU A 190 -11.97 17.06 8.73
N THR A 191 -12.22 18.36 8.92
CA THR A 191 -12.08 19.01 10.23
C THR A 191 -13.03 18.39 11.24
N LEU A 192 -14.29 18.17 10.88
CA LEU A 192 -15.28 17.53 11.75
C LEU A 192 -14.81 16.14 12.20
N PHE A 193 -14.41 15.29 11.26
CA PHE A 193 -13.89 13.95 11.57
C PHE A 193 -12.72 14.01 12.53
N MET A 194 -11.69 14.81 12.21
CA MET A 194 -10.50 14.91 13.05
C MET A 194 -10.84 15.43 14.43
N LYS A 195 -11.70 16.45 14.53
CA LYS A 195 -12.14 17.01 15.81
C LYS A 195 -12.87 15.96 16.65
N THR A 196 -13.83 15.24 16.06
CA THR A 196 -14.59 14.19 16.74
C THR A 196 -13.70 13.06 17.25
N ILE A 197 -12.76 12.55 16.45
CA ILE A 197 -11.88 11.45 16.88
C ILE A 197 -10.90 11.91 17.96
N ILE A 198 -10.37 13.12 17.89
CA ILE A 198 -9.42 13.60 18.91
C ILE A 198 -10.13 13.94 20.23
N GLN A 199 -11.38 14.42 20.17
CA GLN A 199 -12.17 14.76 21.36
C GLN A 199 -12.52 13.56 22.23
N VAL A 200 -12.55 12.34 21.67
CA VAL A 200 -12.75 11.11 22.46
C VAL A 200 -11.46 10.61 23.13
N GLU A 201 -10.38 11.39 23.09
CA GLU A 201 -9.12 11.09 23.76
C GLU A 201 -8.54 9.70 23.40
N PRO A 202 -8.23 9.46 22.10
CA PRO A 202 -7.89 8.13 21.58
C PRO A 202 -6.67 7.49 22.26
N TRP A 203 -5.77 8.31 22.83
CA TRP A 203 -4.62 7.86 23.62
C TRP A 203 -4.98 7.08 24.88
N ARG A 204 -6.23 7.14 25.34
CA ARG A 204 -6.73 6.28 26.45
C ARG A 204 -7.00 4.85 26.01
N TYR A 205 -7.24 4.63 24.72
CA TYR A 205 -7.64 3.35 24.14
C TYR A 205 -6.53 2.72 23.30
N ASP A 206 -5.64 3.55 22.76
CA ASP A 206 -4.56 3.14 21.88
C ASP A 206 -3.25 3.82 22.29
N SER A 207 -2.28 3.01 22.69
CA SER A 207 -0.95 3.47 23.09
C SER A 207 -0.15 4.06 21.93
N THR A 208 -0.54 3.82 20.67
CA THR A 208 0.11 4.45 19.52
C THR A 208 -0.35 5.89 19.32
N ALA A 209 -1.48 6.32 19.89
CA ALA A 209 -2.00 7.67 19.67
C ALA A 209 -1.35 8.69 20.62
N PHE A 210 -0.93 9.84 20.09
CA PHE A 210 -0.39 10.91 20.90
C PHE A 210 -1.45 11.58 21.77
N ALA A 211 -1.12 11.81 23.04
CA ALA A 211 -1.96 12.47 24.03
C ALA A 211 -2.01 13.99 23.88
N VAL A 212 -2.48 14.45 22.72
CA VAL A 212 -2.58 15.88 22.40
C VAL A 212 -4.03 16.20 22.07
N PRO A 213 -4.74 17.02 22.87
CA PRO A 213 -6.14 17.35 22.62
C PRO A 213 -6.34 18.17 21.33
N TRP A 214 -7.60 18.35 20.97
CA TRP A 214 -7.97 19.23 19.85
C TRP A 214 -7.83 20.68 20.28
N HIS A 215 -7.15 21.47 19.45
CA HIS A 215 -7.06 22.91 19.61
C HIS A 215 -7.51 23.57 18.31
N ASP A 216 -8.48 24.46 18.41
CA ASP A 216 -8.85 25.29 17.27
C ASP A 216 -7.70 26.27 16.99
N ALA A 217 -7.20 26.26 15.76
CA ALA A 217 -6.07 27.10 15.39
C ALA A 217 -6.48 28.58 15.47
N PRO A 218 -5.69 29.45 16.11
CA PRO A 218 -5.99 30.88 16.15
C PRO A 218 -5.99 31.44 14.73
N ARG A 219 -7.02 32.23 14.40
CA ARG A 219 -7.08 32.93 13.12
C ARG A 219 -5.90 33.89 13.03
N LYS A 220 -5.13 33.80 11.95
CA LYS A 220 -4.04 34.74 11.64
C LYS A 220 -4.48 35.63 10.49
N ASP A 221 -4.25 36.94 10.62
CA ASP A 221 -4.54 37.91 9.56
C ASP A 221 -3.57 37.77 8.37
N LYS A 222 -2.36 37.28 8.63
CA LYS A 222 -1.34 37.02 7.62
C LYS A 222 -0.74 35.64 7.80
N LEU A 223 -0.67 34.88 6.71
CA LEU A 223 0.01 33.59 6.64
C LEU A 223 1.26 33.72 5.77
N THR A 224 2.37 33.12 6.21
CA THR A 224 3.56 32.95 5.39
C THR A 224 3.46 31.60 4.69
N ILE A 225 3.38 31.60 3.36
CA ILE A 225 3.25 30.39 2.54
C ILE A 225 4.50 30.29 1.67
N GLY A 226 5.27 29.22 1.85
CA GLY A 226 6.35 28.86 0.93
C GLY A 226 5.77 28.18 -0.32
N VAL A 227 6.29 28.55 -1.50
CA VAL A 227 5.92 27.96 -2.80
C VAL A 227 7.12 27.23 -3.38
#